data_AF-A0A8S0FZ93-F1
#
_entry.id   AF-A0A8S0FZ93-F1
#
_cell.length_a   1.000
_cell.length_b   1.000
_cell.length_c   1.000
_cell.angle_alpha   90.00
_cell.angle_beta   90.00
_cell.angle_gamma   90.00
#
_symmetry.space_group_name_H-M   'P 1'
#
loop_
_entity.id
_entity.type
_entity.pdbx_description
1 polymer ?
#
loop_
_entity_poly.entity_id
_entity_poly.type
_entity_poly.pdbx_seq_one_letter_code
_entity_poly.pdbx_strand_id
1 'polypeptide(L)'
;MNTIFSARIMKRLALTTALCTAFISAAHADDLNIKTMIPGVPQIDAESYILIDYNSGKVLAEQNADVRRDPASLTKMMTSYVIGQAMKAGKFKETDLVTIGNDAWATGNPVFKGSSLMFLKPGMQVPAFSADPRY
;
A
#
# COMPACT_ATOMS: atom_id res chain seq x y z
N MET A 1 17.54 -62.29 -50.33
CA MET A 1 16.15 -61.94 -49.93
C MET A 1 16.11 -61.40 -48.49
N ASN A 2 17.07 -60.55 -48.06
CA ASN A 2 17.26 -60.21 -46.63
C ASN A 2 17.23 -58.69 -46.29
N THR A 3 17.08 -57.80 -47.28
CA THR A 3 17.12 -56.33 -47.05
C THR A 3 15.76 -55.73 -46.68
N ILE A 4 14.66 -56.36 -47.11
CA ILE A 4 13.29 -55.86 -46.89
C ILE A 4 12.84 -56.06 -45.43
N PHE A 5 13.33 -57.11 -44.76
CA PHE A 5 12.98 -57.42 -43.36
C PHE A 5 13.62 -56.43 -42.38
N SER A 6 14.88 -56.02 -42.63
CA SER A 6 15.62 -55.02 -41.84
C SER A 6 14.96 -53.63 -41.90
N ALA A 7 14.49 -53.20 -43.08
CA ALA A 7 13.83 -51.91 -43.26
C ALA A 7 12.49 -51.80 -42.49
N ARG A 8 11.75 -52.90 -42.35
CA ARG A 8 10.48 -52.94 -41.60
C ARG A 8 10.71 -52.82 -40.09
N ILE A 9 11.77 -53.44 -39.59
CA ILE A 9 12.17 -53.37 -38.17
C ILE A 9 12.69 -51.98 -37.82
N MET A 10 13.51 -51.39 -38.68
CA MET A 10 14.07 -50.06 -38.48
C MET A 10 13.00 -48.95 -38.51
N LYS A 11 11.97 -49.09 -39.36
CA LYS A 11 10.80 -48.18 -39.36
C LYS A 11 9.95 -48.28 -38.09
N ARG A 12 9.77 -49.50 -37.56
CA ARG A 12 9.04 -49.73 -36.30
C ARG A 12 9.81 -49.14 -35.11
N LEU A 13 11.12 -49.32 -35.07
CA LEU A 13 11.98 -48.77 -34.01
C LEU A 13 11.98 -47.24 -34.03
N ALA A 14 12.11 -46.63 -35.22
CA ALA A 14 12.05 -45.18 -35.40
C ALA A 14 10.69 -44.59 -34.98
N LEU A 15 9.58 -45.28 -35.30
CA LEU A 15 8.24 -44.87 -34.91
C LEU A 15 8.03 -44.97 -33.39
N THR A 16 8.55 -46.02 -32.75
CA THR A 16 8.47 -46.16 -31.28
C THR A 16 9.30 -45.12 -30.56
N THR A 17 10.50 -44.78 -31.03
CA THR A 17 11.31 -43.71 -30.43
C THR A 17 10.67 -42.35 -30.61
N ALA A 18 10.09 -42.05 -31.79
CA ALA A 18 9.38 -40.80 -32.03
C ALA A 18 8.13 -40.67 -31.12
N LEU A 19 7.42 -41.79 -30.92
CA LEU A 19 6.27 -41.85 -30.04
C LEU A 19 6.67 -41.65 -28.57
N CYS A 20 7.74 -42.31 -28.10
CA CYS A 20 8.28 -42.11 -26.75
C CYS A 20 8.74 -40.67 -26.51
N THR A 21 9.41 -40.03 -27.48
CA THR A 21 9.83 -38.63 -27.35
C THR A 21 8.64 -37.66 -27.30
N ALA A 22 7.55 -37.95 -28.02
CA ALA A 22 6.32 -37.16 -27.94
C ALA A 22 5.62 -37.29 -26.58
N PHE A 23 5.61 -38.49 -26.00
CA PHE A 23 5.03 -38.72 -24.67
C PHE A 23 5.84 -38.07 -23.54
N ILE A 24 7.17 -38.01 -23.64
CA ILE A 24 8.02 -37.31 -22.65
C ILE A 24 7.77 -35.79 -22.71
N SER A 25 7.58 -35.23 -23.89
CA SER A 25 7.30 -33.79 -24.05
C SER A 25 5.92 -33.37 -23.52
N ALA A 26 4.94 -34.29 -23.50
CA ALA A 26 3.62 -34.05 -22.89
C ALA A 26 3.64 -34.12 -21.36
N ALA A 27 4.60 -34.83 -20.76
CA ALA A 27 4.73 -34.97 -19.31
C ALA A 27 5.32 -33.72 -18.61
N HIS A 28 5.88 -32.76 -19.36
CA HIS A 28 6.49 -31.53 -18.82
C HIS A 28 5.58 -30.29 -18.88
N ALA A 29 4.27 -30.44 -19.10
CA ALA A 29 3.38 -29.30 -19.32
C ALA A 29 2.70 -28.69 -18.07
N ASP A 30 2.87 -29.24 -16.85
CA ASP A 30 1.95 -28.94 -15.73
C ASP A 30 2.49 -28.10 -14.55
N ASP A 31 3.63 -27.40 -14.66
CA ASP A 31 4.22 -26.70 -13.49
C ASP A 31 4.24 -25.15 -13.56
N LEU A 32 3.46 -24.55 -14.47
CA LEU A 32 3.51 -23.09 -14.72
C LEU A 32 2.50 -22.24 -13.93
N ASN A 33 1.59 -22.83 -13.15
CA ASN A 33 0.42 -22.07 -12.69
C ASN A 33 0.62 -21.29 -11.36
N ILE A 34 1.34 -21.84 -10.38
CA ILE A 34 1.40 -21.22 -9.04
C ILE A 34 2.39 -20.04 -8.99
N LYS A 35 3.50 -20.10 -9.73
CA LYS A 35 4.58 -19.08 -9.63
C LYS A 35 4.24 -17.76 -10.31
N THR A 36 3.32 -17.76 -11.28
CA THR A 36 2.91 -16.57 -12.04
C THR A 36 1.46 -16.14 -11.74
N MET A 37 0.83 -16.72 -10.72
CA MET A 37 -0.52 -16.35 -10.32
C MET A 37 -0.53 -14.89 -9.82
N ILE A 38 -1.42 -14.08 -10.41
CA ILE A 38 -1.75 -12.76 -9.86
C ILE A 38 -2.88 -12.98 -8.84
N PRO A 39 -2.67 -12.67 -7.56
CA PRO A 39 -3.72 -12.85 -6.56
C PRO A 39 -4.90 -11.93 -6.87
N GLY A 40 -6.12 -12.43 -6.69
CA GLY A 40 -7.32 -11.59 -6.74
C GLY A 40 -7.33 -10.61 -5.56
N VAL A 41 -7.78 -9.39 -5.81
CA VAL A 41 -7.95 -8.38 -4.75
C VAL A 41 -9.21 -8.73 -3.93
N PRO A 42 -9.16 -8.74 -2.59
CA PRO A 42 -10.33 -8.98 -1.76
C PRO A 42 -11.38 -7.87 -1.95
N GLN A 43 -12.65 -8.22 -1.74
CA GLN A 43 -13.70 -7.20 -1.68
C GLN A 43 -13.53 -6.37 -0.41
N ILE A 44 -13.46 -5.05 -0.55
CA ILE A 44 -13.35 -4.10 0.54
C ILE A 44 -14.63 -3.27 0.58
N ASP A 45 -15.29 -3.25 1.72
CA ASP A 45 -16.50 -2.44 1.95
C ASP A 45 -16.12 -0.97 2.22
N ALA A 46 -15.69 -0.28 1.17
CA ALA A 46 -15.34 1.14 1.20
C ALA A 46 -15.58 1.78 -0.18
N GLU A 47 -15.90 3.07 -0.20
CA GLU A 47 -16.10 3.80 -1.46
C GLU A 47 -14.80 3.96 -2.29
N SER A 48 -13.65 3.99 -1.61
CA SER A 48 -12.33 4.11 -2.23
C SER A 48 -11.23 3.55 -1.33
N TYR A 49 -10.20 2.95 -1.92
CA TYR A 49 -8.98 2.54 -1.22
C TYR A 49 -7.76 2.52 -2.15
N ILE A 50 -6.58 2.56 -1.55
CA ILE A 50 -5.30 2.32 -2.23
C ILE A 50 -4.35 1.60 -1.27
N LEU A 51 -3.62 0.61 -1.77
CA LEU A 51 -2.56 -0.11 -1.06
C LEU A 51 -1.26 0.05 -1.84
N ILE A 52 -0.24 0.60 -1.19
CA ILE A 52 1.04 0.95 -1.82
C ILE A 52 2.17 0.37 -0.98
N ASP A 53 3.19 -0.19 -1.63
CA ASP A 53 4.47 -0.47 -0.98
C ASP A 53 5.25 0.84 -0.74
N TYR A 54 5.63 1.09 0.51
CA TYR A 54 6.28 2.35 0.92
C TYR A 54 7.60 2.62 0.20
N ASN A 55 8.43 1.59 0.00
CA ASN A 55 9.78 1.79 -0.54
C ASN A 55 9.79 1.98 -2.06
N SER A 56 9.00 1.18 -2.78
CA SER A 56 8.96 1.17 -4.23
C SER A 56 7.91 2.11 -4.83
N GLY A 57 6.91 2.52 -4.04
CA GLY A 57 5.74 3.25 -4.53
C GLY A 57 4.81 2.42 -5.40
N LYS A 58 4.99 1.09 -5.45
CA LYS A 58 4.15 0.21 -6.27
C LYS A 58 2.75 0.11 -5.68
N VAL A 59 1.74 0.40 -6.50
CA VAL A 59 0.33 0.13 -6.18
C VAL A 59 0.10 -1.39 -6.26
N LEU A 60 -0.39 -1.96 -5.16
CA LEU A 60 -0.68 -3.39 -5.02
C LEU A 60 -2.17 -3.69 -5.24
N ALA A 61 -3.04 -2.76 -4.86
CA ALA A 61 -4.49 -2.80 -5.08
C ALA A 61 -5.06 -1.38 -4.96
N GLU A 62 -6.08 -1.06 -5.75
CA GLU A 62 -6.77 0.23 -5.66
C GLU A 62 -8.21 0.14 -6.17
N GLN A 63 -9.07 1.00 -5.65
CA GLN A 63 -10.41 1.24 -6.16
C GLN A 63 -10.77 2.70 -5.95
N ASN A 64 -11.14 3.41 -7.02
CA ASN A 64 -11.53 4.83 -6.98
C ASN A 64 -10.49 5.75 -6.29
N ALA A 65 -9.20 5.44 -6.35
CA ALA A 65 -8.16 6.12 -5.58
C ALA A 65 -8.00 7.62 -5.90
N ASP A 66 -8.23 8.02 -7.16
CA ASP A 66 -8.12 9.41 -7.61
C ASP A 66 -9.44 10.21 -7.53
N VAL A 67 -10.54 9.57 -7.12
CA VAL A 67 -11.83 10.24 -6.98
C VAL A 67 -11.75 11.22 -5.82
N ARG A 68 -12.10 12.49 -6.06
CA ARG A 68 -12.09 13.52 -5.02
C ARG A 68 -13.11 13.21 -3.93
N ARG A 69 -12.68 13.25 -2.67
CA ARG A 69 -13.52 13.04 -1.49
C ARG A 69 -13.15 14.02 -0.39
N ASP A 70 -14.06 14.23 0.57
CA ASP A 70 -13.75 14.97 1.79
C ASP A 70 -12.74 14.17 2.65
N PRO A 71 -11.53 14.69 2.89
CA PRO A 71 -10.54 14.00 3.71
C PRO A 71 -10.88 14.03 5.21
N ALA A 72 -11.80 14.87 5.67
CA ALA A 72 -12.12 15.09 7.08
C ALA A 72 -10.83 15.21 7.93
N SER A 73 -10.70 14.40 8.98
CA SER A 73 -9.52 14.42 9.86
C SER A 73 -8.22 13.96 9.19
N LEU A 74 -8.23 13.31 8.02
CA LEU A 74 -7.01 12.97 7.27
C LEU A 74 -6.24 14.24 6.85
N THR A 75 -6.91 15.39 6.75
CA THR A 75 -6.28 16.70 6.54
C THR A 75 -5.16 16.99 7.54
N LYS A 76 -5.28 16.46 8.78
CA LYS A 76 -4.26 16.64 9.84
C LYS A 76 -2.91 16.00 9.49
N MET A 77 -2.86 15.05 8.55
CA MET A 77 -1.58 14.53 8.03
C MET A 77 -0.79 15.62 7.34
N MET A 78 -1.43 16.46 6.52
CA MET A 78 -0.76 17.59 5.85
C MET A 78 -0.36 18.68 6.84
N THR A 79 -1.19 18.95 7.85
CA THR A 79 -0.82 19.85 8.97
C THR A 79 0.44 19.36 9.67
N SER A 80 0.51 18.07 10.01
CA SER A 80 1.67 17.46 10.66
C SER A 80 2.90 17.48 9.76
N TYR A 81 2.72 17.26 8.45
CA TYR A 81 3.80 17.35 7.47
C TYR A 81 4.44 18.74 7.41
N VAL A 82 3.62 19.80 7.36
CA VAL A 82 4.12 21.19 7.33
C VAL A 82 4.86 21.54 8.63
N ILE A 83 4.31 21.14 9.79
CA ILE A 83 4.96 21.31 11.10
C ILE A 83 6.32 20.59 11.12
N GLY A 84 6.37 19.33 10.70
CA GLY A 84 7.61 18.55 10.65
C GLY A 84 8.66 19.14 9.72
N GLN A 85 8.24 19.68 8.57
CA GLN A 85 9.15 20.37 7.65
C GLN A 85 9.71 21.66 8.25
N ALA A 86 8.90 22.43 8.99
CA ALA A 86 9.37 23.63 9.69
C ALA A 86 10.38 23.28 10.80
N MET A 87 10.12 22.22 11.56
CA MET A 87 11.07 21.71 12.57
C MET A 87 12.37 21.23 11.93
N LYS A 88 12.28 20.45 10.84
CA LYS A 88 13.45 19.99 10.06
C LYS A 88 14.28 21.15 9.52
N ALA A 89 13.65 22.26 9.15
CA ALA A 89 14.30 23.49 8.72
C ALA A 89 14.81 24.36 9.89
N GLY A 90 14.72 23.88 11.14
CA GLY A 90 15.20 24.58 12.33
C GLY A 90 14.40 25.83 12.69
N LYS A 91 13.13 25.94 12.27
CA LYS A 91 12.29 27.12 12.54
C LYS A 91 11.84 27.22 14.00
N PHE A 92 11.68 26.08 14.67
CA PHE A 92 11.41 25.94 16.09
C PHE A 92 11.78 24.50 16.53
N LYS A 93 11.82 24.27 17.84
CA LYS A 93 12.10 22.98 18.48
C LYS A 93 10.87 22.46 19.20
N GLU A 94 10.84 21.17 19.48
CA GLU A 94 9.77 20.50 20.23
C GLU A 94 9.48 21.15 21.60
N THR A 95 10.54 21.62 22.26
CA THR A 95 10.50 22.22 23.59
C THR A 95 10.11 23.70 23.58
N ASP A 96 10.00 24.34 22.41
CA ASP A 96 9.68 25.76 22.34
C ASP A 96 8.25 25.98 22.82
N LEU A 97 8.05 26.96 23.68
CA LEU A 97 6.73 27.25 24.24
C LEU A 97 5.91 28.09 23.27
N VAL A 98 4.72 27.60 22.95
CA VAL A 98 3.71 28.30 22.15
C VAL A 98 2.68 28.91 23.09
N THR A 99 2.47 30.22 22.97
CA THR A 99 1.39 30.92 23.67
C THR A 99 0.08 30.72 22.93
N ILE A 100 -0.93 30.18 23.62
CA ILE A 100 -2.25 29.91 23.04
C ILE A 100 -3.03 31.22 22.89
N GLY A 101 -3.50 31.49 21.67
CA GLY A 101 -4.36 32.62 21.32
C GLY A 101 -5.85 32.32 21.50
N ASN A 102 -6.69 33.34 21.25
CA ASN A 102 -8.15 33.21 21.31
C ASN A 102 -8.73 32.35 20.17
N ASP A 103 -8.00 32.24 19.06
CA ASP A 103 -8.35 31.45 17.88
C ASP A 103 -8.34 29.94 18.15
N ALA A 104 -7.41 29.47 19.00
CA ALA A 104 -7.28 28.08 19.41
C ALA A 104 -8.20 27.70 20.58
N TRP A 105 -8.97 28.65 21.13
CA TRP A 105 -9.83 28.41 22.27
C TRP A 105 -11.21 27.88 21.86
N ALA A 106 -11.46 26.60 22.16
CA ALA A 106 -12.68 25.91 21.75
C ALA A 106 -13.98 26.53 22.31
N THR A 107 -13.99 26.93 23.58
CA THR A 107 -15.19 27.52 24.19
C THR A 107 -15.52 28.89 23.59
N GLY A 108 -14.52 29.62 23.09
CA GLY A 108 -14.68 30.91 22.44
C GLY A 108 -15.00 30.85 20.95
N ASN A 109 -14.97 29.67 20.32
CA ASN A 109 -15.07 29.53 18.88
C ASN A 109 -16.05 28.40 18.48
N PRO A 110 -17.23 28.73 17.90
CA PRO A 110 -18.27 27.76 17.59
C PRO A 110 -17.88 26.74 16.51
N VAL A 111 -16.84 27.01 15.70
CA VAL A 111 -16.32 26.08 14.68
C VAL A 111 -15.87 24.76 15.32
N PHE A 112 -15.45 24.79 16.58
CA PHE A 112 -14.95 23.61 17.28
C PHE A 112 -16.03 22.77 17.96
N LYS A 113 -17.29 23.20 17.94
CA LYS A 113 -18.39 22.49 18.63
C LYS A 113 -18.54 21.07 18.09
N GLY A 114 -18.39 20.07 18.96
CA GLY A 114 -18.53 18.65 18.60
C GLY A 114 -17.30 18.01 17.96
N SER A 115 -16.17 18.73 17.88
CA SER A 115 -14.90 18.18 17.40
C SER A 115 -14.04 17.59 18.54
N SER A 116 -13.00 16.83 18.19
CA SER A 116 -11.97 16.39 19.15
C SER A 116 -11.05 17.55 19.53
N LEU A 117 -10.80 17.75 20.83
CA LEU A 117 -10.12 18.93 21.37
C LEU A 117 -9.04 18.57 22.38
N MET A 118 -8.02 19.43 22.49
CA MET A 118 -7.05 19.46 23.60
C MET A 118 -7.46 20.43 24.72
N PHE A 119 -8.64 21.08 24.60
CA PHE A 119 -9.19 22.00 25.60
C PHE A 119 -8.26 23.15 26.04
N LEU A 120 -7.46 23.67 25.09
CA LEU A 120 -6.55 24.79 25.29
C LEU A 120 -7.30 26.08 25.69
N LYS A 121 -6.65 26.92 26.50
CA LYS A 121 -7.16 28.22 26.97
C LYS A 121 -6.19 29.36 26.60
N PRO A 122 -6.69 30.57 26.32
CA PRO A 122 -5.84 31.71 26.01
C PRO A 122 -4.82 32.00 27.13
N GLY A 123 -3.58 32.29 26.73
CA GLY A 123 -2.48 32.56 27.66
C GLY A 123 -1.78 31.33 28.23
N MET A 124 -2.28 30.11 27.96
CA MET A 124 -1.51 28.89 28.24
C MET A 124 -0.20 28.91 27.45
N GLN A 125 0.88 28.41 28.06
CA GLN A 125 2.13 28.11 27.38
C GLN A 125 2.27 26.59 27.26
N VAL A 126 2.27 26.09 26.03
CA VAL A 126 2.34 24.67 25.73
C VAL A 126 3.58 24.40 24.88
N PRO A 127 4.39 23.38 25.17
CA PRO A 127 5.49 22.99 24.28
C PRO A 127 4.96 22.68 22.88
N ALA A 128 5.71 23.07 21.84
CA ALA A 128 5.35 22.84 20.44
C ALA A 128 5.08 21.35 20.15
N PHE A 129 5.73 20.46 20.89
CA PHE A 129 5.37 19.05 20.96
C PHE A 129 5.18 18.65 22.44
N SER A 130 3.93 18.34 22.82
CA SER A 130 3.62 17.80 24.14
C SER A 130 3.26 16.32 24.04
N ALA A 131 4.11 15.46 24.60
CA ALA A 131 3.79 14.05 24.87
C ALA A 131 3.19 13.85 26.28
N ASP A 132 3.06 14.94 27.05
CA ASP A 132 2.58 14.90 28.43
C ASP A 132 1.03 14.97 28.44
N PRO A 133 0.33 13.94 28.96
CA PRO A 133 -1.13 13.91 29.03
C PRO A 133 -1.71 14.84 30.11
N ARG A 134 -0.87 15.60 30.84
CA ARG A 134 -1.32 16.56 31.86
C ARG A 134 -1.93 17.85 31.29
N TYR A 135 -1.98 17.99 29.97
CA TYR A 135 -2.67 19.07 29.26
C TYR A 135 -3.72 18.51 28.29
#